data_AF-A0A059LLP9-F1
#
_entry.id   AF-A0A059LLP9-F1
#
_cell.length_a   1.000
_cell.length_b   1.000
_cell.length_c   1.000
_cell.angle_alpha   90.00
_cell.angle_beta   90.00
_cell.angle_gamma   90.00
#
_symmetry.space_group_name_H-M   'P 1'
#
loop_
_entity.id
_entity.type
_entity.pdbx_description
1 polymer ?
#
loop_
_entity_poly.entity_id
_entity_poly.type
_entity_poly.pdbx_seq_one_letter_code
_entity_poly.pdbx_strand_id
1 'polypeptide(L)'
;EQHWHVAGKRKPIVLVGPPDARNRCFVVGYQASERMVGNPLGHAFSAAIEEVGAEAWYDLFDTTVVEISKDDVEKFKVELLRKAGNLL
;
A
#
# COMPACT_ATOMS: atom_id res chain seq x y z
N GLU A 1 -31.18 -2.84 0.58
CA GLU A 1 -30.37 -3.24 1.75
C GLU A 1 -29.58 -4.48 1.38
N GLN A 2 -28.27 -4.36 1.08
CA GLN A 2 -27.41 -5.51 0.79
C GLN A 2 -26.50 -5.75 1.99
N HIS A 3 -26.88 -6.74 2.82
CA HIS A 3 -26.09 -7.23 3.93
C HIS A 3 -24.93 -8.08 3.40
N TRP A 4 -23.73 -7.51 3.38
CA TRP A 4 -22.49 -8.26 3.15
C TRP A 4 -22.05 -8.95 4.45
N HIS A 5 -22.55 -10.17 4.68
CA HIS A 5 -21.95 -11.07 5.67
C HIS A 5 -20.71 -11.74 5.05
N VAL A 6 -19.56 -11.08 5.13
CA VAL A 6 -18.25 -11.72 4.87
C VAL A 6 -17.67 -12.16 6.21
N ALA A 7 -17.57 -13.47 6.43
CA ALA A 7 -16.84 -14.05 7.55
C ALA A 7 -15.40 -13.52 7.54
N GLY A 8 -15.08 -12.65 8.49
CA GLY A 8 -14.12 -11.57 8.31
C GLY A 8 -12.66 -11.96 8.46
N LYS A 9 -11.95 -12.17 7.35
CA LYS A 9 -10.52 -11.85 7.30
C LYS A 9 -10.38 -10.32 7.23
N ARG A 10 -9.65 -9.72 8.16
CA ARG A 10 -9.30 -8.29 8.10
C ARG A 10 -8.48 -8.04 6.84
N LYS A 11 -8.98 -7.18 5.95
CA LYS A 11 -8.29 -6.83 4.72
C LYS A 11 -7.21 -5.78 5.00
N PRO A 12 -6.05 -5.84 4.33
CA PRO A 12 -5.12 -4.72 4.35
C PRO A 12 -5.78 -3.47 3.77
N ILE A 13 -5.40 -2.32 4.31
CA ILE A 13 -5.87 -0.99 3.92
C ILE A 13 -4.67 -0.20 3.42
N VAL A 14 -4.86 0.56 2.35
CA VAL A 14 -3.88 1.52 1.86
C VAL A 14 -4.51 2.89 1.87
N LEU A 15 -3.88 3.83 2.57
CA LEU A 15 -4.28 5.21 2.65
C LEU A 15 -3.35 6.03 1.77
N VAL A 16 -3.92 6.87 0.91
CA VAL A 16 -3.19 7.82 0.07
C VAL A 16 -3.65 9.22 0.48
N GLY A 17 -2.72 10.00 1.02
CA GLY A 17 -2.94 11.39 1.37
C GLY A 17 -3.01 12.31 0.14
N PRO A 18 -3.53 13.54 0.29
CA PRO A 18 -3.47 14.54 -0.77
C PRO A 18 -2.01 14.91 -1.09
N PRO A 19 -1.74 15.44 -2.30
CA PRO A 19 -0.41 15.90 -2.67
C PRO A 19 0.04 17.11 -1.83
N ASP A 20 1.31 17.11 -1.43
CA ASP A 20 1.98 18.24 -0.78
C ASP A 20 2.38 19.35 -1.78
N ALA A 21 3.08 20.37 -1.30
CA ALA A 21 3.59 21.48 -2.14
C ALA A 21 4.61 21.02 -3.22
N ARG A 22 5.17 19.81 -3.10
CA ARG A 22 6.12 19.20 -4.04
C ARG A 22 5.42 18.20 -4.99
N ASN A 23 4.08 18.17 -5.01
CA ASN A 23 3.27 17.21 -5.77
C ASN A 23 3.49 15.75 -5.34
N ARG A 24 3.79 15.51 -4.05
CA ARG A 24 4.03 14.18 -3.48
C ARG A 24 2.86 13.75 -2.60
N CYS A 25 2.41 12.52 -2.77
CA CYS A 25 1.40 11.90 -1.92
C CYS A 25 2.07 11.02 -0.85
N PHE A 26 1.63 11.17 0.39
CA PHE A 26 2.01 10.27 1.49
C PHE A 26 1.13 9.02 1.46
N VAL A 27 1.74 7.84 1.42
CA VAL A 27 1.05 6.56 1.28
C VAL A 27 1.38 5.66 2.46
N VAL A 28 0.35 5.09 3.08
CA VAL A 28 0.48 4.21 4.25
C VAL A 28 -0.30 2.92 4.01
N GLY A 29 0.39 1.79 4.05
CA GLY A 29 -0.19 0.46 4.09
C GLY A 29 -0.33 -0.05 5.53
N TYR A 30 -1.51 -0.53 5.88
CA TYR A 30 -1.82 -1.09 7.20
C TYR A 30 -2.57 -2.41 7.07
N GLN A 31 -2.12 -3.43 7.81
CA GLN A 31 -2.85 -4.70 7.92
C GLN A 31 -3.02 -5.06 9.39
N ALA A 32 -4.27 -5.11 9.86
CA ALA A 32 -4.58 -5.58 11.20
C ALA A 32 -4.38 -7.11 11.26
N SER A 33 -3.35 -7.54 11.98
CA SER A 33 -3.06 -8.95 12.25
C SER A 33 -3.22 -9.25 13.74
N GLU A 34 -3.86 -10.36 14.09
CA GLU A 34 -3.98 -10.87 15.47
C GLU A 34 -2.71 -11.59 15.95
N ARG A 35 -1.75 -11.84 15.05
CA ARG A 35 -0.48 -12.51 15.33
C ARG A 35 0.67 -11.72 14.72
N MET A 36 1.88 -11.91 15.25
CA MET A 36 3.13 -11.34 14.69
C MET A 36 3.55 -12.08 13.41
N VAL A 37 2.65 -12.14 12.43
CA VAL A 37 2.91 -12.65 11.09
C VAL A 37 3.51 -11.48 10.33
N GLY A 38 4.74 -11.62 9.84
CA GLY A 38 5.43 -10.55 9.11
C GLY A 38 4.54 -9.93 8.05
N ASN A 39 4.62 -8.61 7.87
CA ASN A 39 3.69 -7.84 7.05
C ASN A 39 3.85 -8.20 5.56
N PRO A 40 2.98 -9.04 4.96
CA PRO A 40 3.12 -9.44 3.56
C PRO A 40 2.88 -8.24 2.63
N LEU A 41 2.23 -7.19 3.14
CA LEU A 41 2.02 -5.93 2.44
C LEU A 41 3.33 -5.18 2.20
N GLY A 42 4.30 -5.28 3.11
CA GLY A 42 5.59 -4.58 2.98
C GLY A 42 6.35 -5.01 1.73
N HIS A 43 6.41 -6.31 1.46
CA HIS A 43 7.07 -6.82 0.26
C HIS A 43 6.33 -6.39 -1.03
N ALA A 44 5.00 -6.46 -1.04
CA ALA A 44 4.20 -6.02 -2.17
C ALA A 44 4.32 -4.50 -2.41
N PHE A 45 4.45 -3.70 -1.35
CA PHE A 45 4.69 -2.25 -1.41
C PHE A 45 6.02 -1.93 -2.07
N SER A 46 7.12 -2.46 -1.53
CA SER A 46 8.46 -2.23 -2.08
C SER A 46 8.54 -2.68 -3.54
N ALA A 47 8.02 -3.86 -3.86
CA ALA A 47 8.03 -4.38 -5.21
C ALA A 47 7.15 -3.57 -6.18
N ALA A 48 6.07 -2.94 -5.71
CA ALA A 48 5.24 -2.05 -6.54
C ALA A 48 5.93 -0.71 -6.82
N ILE A 49 6.65 -0.17 -5.84
CA ILE A 49 7.41 1.08 -6.00
C ILE A 49 8.55 0.91 -6.99
N GLU A 50 9.32 -0.17 -6.84
CA GLU A 50 10.42 -0.51 -7.77
C GLU A 50 9.92 -0.63 -9.21
N GLU A 51 8.77 -1.28 -9.42
CA GLU A 51 8.18 -1.48 -10.75
C GLU A 51 7.72 -0.17 -11.39
N VAL A 52 7.10 0.72 -10.60
CA VAL A 52 6.64 2.02 -11.09
C VAL A 52 7.81 2.95 -11.37
N GLY A 53 9.00 2.65 -10.84
CA GLY A 53 10.14 3.56 -10.85
C GLY A 53 9.86 4.85 -10.07
N ALA A 54 8.90 4.79 -9.14
CA ALA A 54 8.53 5.95 -8.35
C ALA A 54 9.70 6.31 -7.42
N GLU A 55 10.07 7.58 -7.40
CA GLU A 55 10.90 8.10 -6.32
C GLU A 55 10.13 7.88 -5.03
N ALA A 56 10.66 7.07 -4.12
CA ALA A 56 10.07 6.84 -2.81
C ALA A 56 11.05 7.21 -1.71
N TRP A 57 10.55 7.91 -0.69
CA TRP A 57 11.27 8.07 0.55
C TRP A 57 10.72 7.07 1.55
N TYR A 58 11.53 6.08 1.91
CA TYR A 58 11.21 5.11 2.96
C TYR A 58 11.65 5.70 4.29
N ASP A 59 10.74 5.83 5.24
CA ASP A 59 11.17 5.95 6.63
C ASP A 59 11.69 4.56 7.05
N LEU A 60 12.95 4.47 7.46
CA LEU A 60 13.73 3.23 7.62
C LEU A 60 13.13 2.23 8.65
N PHE A 61 12.00 2.57 9.26
CA PHE A 61 11.29 1.79 10.26
C PHE A 61 10.10 0.98 9.71
N ASP A 62 9.46 1.40 8.61
CA ASP A 62 8.28 0.71 8.06
C ASP A 62 8.26 0.69 6.53
N THR A 63 8.32 -0.51 5.93
CA THR A 63 8.31 -0.71 4.46
C THR A 63 6.97 -0.42 3.81
N THR A 64 5.93 -0.10 4.59
CA THR A 64 4.59 0.27 4.11
C THR A 64 4.29 1.77 4.18
N VAL A 65 5.28 2.61 4.51
CA VAL A 65 5.13 4.07 4.55
C VAL A 65 6.06 4.70 3.52
N VAL A 66 5.49 5.39 2.53
CA VAL A 66 6.26 5.99 1.43
C VAL A 66 5.68 7.31 0.95
N GLU A 67 6.55 8.18 0.43
CA GLU A 67 6.15 9.36 -0.35
C GLU A 67 6.34 9.09 -1.84
N ILE A 68 5.28 9.17 -2.65
CA ILE A 68 5.35 8.97 -4.12
C ILE A 68 4.87 10.21 -4.88
N SER A 69 5.28 10.38 -6.14
CA SER A 69 4.70 11.42 -7.01
C SER A 69 3.20 11.20 -7.19
N LYS A 70 2.40 12.27 -7.16
CA LYS A 70 0.95 12.23 -7.45
C LYS A 70 0.65 11.55 -8.78
N ASP A 71 1.51 11.79 -9.79
CA ASP A 71 1.31 11.29 -11.15
C ASP A 71 1.51 9.77 -11.26
N ASP A 72 2.16 9.16 -10.26
CA ASP A 72 2.47 7.74 -10.20
C ASP A 72 1.53 6.96 -9.27
N VAL A 73 0.64 7.64 -8.54
CA VAL A 73 -0.30 7.01 -7.59
C VAL A 73 -1.16 5.95 -8.26
N GLU A 74 -1.71 6.22 -9.44
CA GLU A 74 -2.57 5.23 -10.11
C GLU A 74 -1.78 4.02 -10.62
N LYS A 75 -0.57 4.23 -11.14
CA LYS A 75 0.31 3.11 -11.55
C LYS A 75 0.67 2.26 -10.33
N PHE A 76 1.01 2.91 -9.22
CA PHE A 76 1.30 2.24 -7.95
C PHE A 76 0.12 1.40 -7.48
N LYS A 77 -1.11 1.93 -7.51
CA LYS A 77 -2.32 1.18 -7.13
C LYS A 77 -2.50 -0.08 -7.98
N VAL A 78 -2.33 0.03 -9.30
CA VAL A 78 -2.45 -1.10 -10.23
C VAL A 78 -1.40 -2.17 -9.92
N GLU A 79 -0.13 -1.78 -9.77
CA GLU A 79 0.95 -2.71 -9.49
C GLU A 79 0.83 -3.35 -8.11
N LEU A 80 0.41 -2.58 -7.10
CA LEU A 80 0.17 -3.10 -5.77
C LEU A 80 -0.96 -4.13 -5.78
N LEU A 81 -2.07 -3.86 -6.47
CA LEU A 81 -3.16 -4.82 -6.62
C LEU A 81 -2.72 -6.09 -7.36
N ARG A 82 -1.91 -5.96 -8.40
CA ARG A 82 -1.37 -7.10 -9.15
C ARG A 82 -0.48 -7.99 -8.27
N LYS A 83 0.41 -7.38 -7.47
CA LYS A 83 1.36 -8.10 -6.61
C LYS A 83 0.66 -8.66 -5.36
N ALA A 84 -0.29 -7.93 -4.79
CA ALA A 84 -1.11 -8.37 -3.65
C ALA A 84 -2.19 -9.39 -4.03
N GLY A 85 -2.63 -9.44 -5.29
CA GLY A 85 -3.57 -10.44 -5.79
C GLY A 85 -3.06 -11.88 -5.70
N ASN A 86 -1.74 -12.06 -5.59
CA ASN A 86 -1.12 -13.37 -5.34
C ASN A 86 -1.00 -13.70 -3.84
N LEU A 87 -1.34 -12.76 -2.95
CA LEU A 87 -1.23 -12.85 -1.49
C LEU A 87 -2.60 -12.98 -0.78
N LEU A 88 -3.71 -12.83 -1.51
CA LEU A 88 -5.10 -12.89 -1.02
C LEU A 88 -5.82 -14.15 -1.53
#